data_AF-A0A969PXV5-F1
#
_entry.id   AF-A0A969PXV5-F1
#
_cell.length_a   1.000
_cell.length_b   1.000
_cell.length_c   1.000
_cell.angle_alpha   90.00
_cell.angle_beta   90.00
_cell.angle_gamma   90.00
#
_symmetry.space_group_name_H-M   'P 1'
#
loop_
_entity.id
_entity.type
_entity.pdbx_description
1 polymer ?
#
loop_
_entity_poly.entity_id
_entity_poly.type
_entity_poly.pdbx_seq_one_letter_code
_entity_poly.pdbx_strand_id
1 'polypeptide(L)'
;MWSCMRKRLLDWLYSFYHSLSRTYKRWLLMVLDALVCFVAIAGAFSLRNSVLPTPAIFTYSGQIIFLIAIKLLVFRLKGLYRPIVRYTDLEFVSTATQSVLASSGILVFLAYLQGLWQLPRSILLIDALLTLVSIITTRIAIRSVFRQLHSYVNTCETCQQVVIYGAGVSGSQLVRALIQEPTYQIVAFVDDNPELQQQVIQGIKVYPPTDLHRLWAQRPFNTVVLAMPALEAVRKREIIARLDTLPVSVKTIPPMRQLLSGEVSISQIRSVDVADLLGREEVLPYPELLKINVAGKSVLVTGAGGSIGSELCRQVAQLSPKCLILYEFNEFALYNIELELAEHYPYLKQVAYLGNVTDKNFFEKVIRKNAVDTIYHAAAYKHVPLVESNADRGVYNNVFGTLTAAECAIANSVKNFCFD
;
A
#
# COMPACT_ATOMS: atom_id res chain seq x y z
N MET A 1 -27.62 -22.11 18.79
CA MET A 1 -28.44 -22.10 17.55
C MET A 1 -28.63 -20.69 16.97
N TRP A 2 -29.06 -19.71 17.77
CA TRP A 2 -29.23 -18.31 17.33
C TRP A 2 -27.97 -17.61 16.80
N SER A 3 -26.80 -17.86 17.40
CA SER A 3 -25.52 -17.29 16.95
C SER A 3 -25.09 -17.77 15.56
N CYS A 4 -25.39 -19.03 15.22
CA CYS A 4 -25.02 -19.65 13.95
C CYS A 4 -25.95 -19.22 12.80
N MET A 5 -27.26 -19.08 13.07
CA MET A 5 -28.22 -18.52 12.10
C MET A 5 -27.93 -17.04 11.83
N ARG A 6 -27.60 -16.25 12.87
CA ARG A 6 -27.19 -14.85 12.72
C ARG A 6 -25.96 -14.70 11.83
N LYS A 7 -24.98 -15.59 11.98
CA LYS A 7 -23.75 -15.63 11.18
C LYS A 7 -24.04 -15.87 9.69
N ARG A 8 -24.78 -16.93 9.36
CA ARG A 8 -25.13 -17.26 7.96
C ARG A 8 -25.94 -16.16 7.27
N LEU A 9 -26.87 -15.53 7.99
CA LEU A 9 -27.70 -14.46 7.45
C LEU A 9 -26.87 -13.19 7.18
N LEU A 10 -25.94 -12.86 8.07
CA LEU A 10 -25.03 -11.73 7.92
C LEU A 10 -24.01 -11.93 6.80
N ASP A 11 -23.44 -13.14 6.67
CA ASP A 11 -22.50 -13.50 5.59
C ASP A 11 -23.19 -13.42 4.22
N TRP A 12 -24.43 -13.94 4.13
CA TRP A 12 -25.24 -13.85 2.91
C TRP A 12 -25.57 -12.40 2.54
N LEU A 13 -25.94 -11.56 3.51
CA LEU A 13 -26.20 -10.14 3.28
C LEU A 13 -24.95 -9.40 2.80
N TYR A 14 -23.77 -9.74 3.33
CA TYR A 14 -22.50 -9.14 2.91
C TYR A 14 -22.13 -9.55 1.48
N SER A 15 -22.18 -10.85 1.16
CA SER A 15 -21.89 -11.35 -0.20
C SER A 15 -22.87 -10.79 -1.23
N PHE A 16 -24.16 -10.73 -0.89
CA PHE A 16 -25.21 -10.18 -1.73
C PHE A 16 -25.02 -8.67 -1.96
N TYR A 17 -24.68 -7.91 -0.91
CA TYR A 17 -24.36 -6.50 -1.06
C TYR A 17 -23.14 -6.31 -1.96
N HIS A 18 -22.06 -7.11 -1.80
CA HIS A 18 -20.86 -6.96 -2.61
C HIS A 18 -21.08 -7.33 -4.08
N SER A 19 -21.91 -8.32 -4.40
CA SER A 19 -22.25 -8.72 -5.78
C SER A 19 -23.08 -7.68 -6.54
N LEU A 20 -23.72 -6.73 -5.85
CA LEU A 20 -24.53 -5.69 -6.48
C LEU A 20 -23.68 -4.57 -7.10
N SER A 21 -24.03 -4.18 -8.34
CA SER A 21 -23.41 -3.05 -9.02
C SER A 21 -23.65 -1.73 -8.25
N ARG A 22 -22.80 -0.73 -8.50
CA ARG A 22 -22.90 0.59 -7.82
C ARG A 22 -24.27 1.25 -7.98
N THR A 23 -24.97 0.98 -9.09
CA THR A 23 -26.30 1.51 -9.38
C THR A 23 -27.37 0.83 -8.52
N TYR A 24 -27.32 -0.49 -8.38
CA TYR A 24 -28.27 -1.23 -7.54
C TYR A 24 -28.14 -0.90 -6.04
N LYS A 25 -26.91 -0.68 -5.56
CA LYS A 25 -26.67 -0.23 -4.17
C LYS A 25 -27.34 1.11 -3.87
N ARG A 26 -27.33 2.03 -4.83
CA ARG A 26 -28.00 3.33 -4.71
C ARG A 26 -29.51 3.19 -4.70
N TRP A 27 -30.06 2.35 -5.57
CA TRP A 27 -31.49 2.07 -5.61
C TRP A 27 -31.99 1.45 -4.31
N LEU A 28 -31.27 0.48 -3.76
CA LEU A 28 -31.63 -0.17 -2.49
C LEU A 28 -31.68 0.83 -1.33
N LEU A 29 -30.71 1.74 -1.26
CA LEU A 29 -30.72 2.82 -0.26
C LEU A 29 -31.87 3.82 -0.49
N MET A 30 -32.18 4.17 -1.74
CA MET A 30 -33.31 5.05 -2.06
C MET A 30 -34.65 4.44 -1.65
N VAL A 31 -34.83 3.13 -1.85
CA VAL A 31 -36.05 2.41 -1.44
C VAL A 31 -36.15 2.37 0.09
N LEU A 32 -35.04 2.13 0.78
CA LEU A 32 -35.00 2.17 2.24
C LEU A 32 -35.35 3.57 2.77
N ASP A 33 -34.73 4.61 2.21
CA ASP A 33 -34.98 6.00 2.63
C ASP A 33 -36.42 6.42 2.32
N ALA A 34 -37.03 5.91 1.25
CA ALA A 34 -38.45 6.12 0.96
C ALA A 34 -39.35 5.53 2.05
N LEU A 35 -39.04 4.32 2.50
CA LEU A 35 -39.75 3.65 3.60
C LEU A 35 -39.55 4.40 4.92
N VAL A 36 -38.33 4.85 5.20
CA VAL A 36 -38.02 5.68 6.38
C VAL A 36 -38.82 6.99 6.36
N CYS A 37 -38.89 7.67 5.22
CA CYS A 37 -39.69 8.88 5.06
C CYS A 37 -41.18 8.60 5.28
N PHE A 38 -41.70 7.49 4.74
CA PHE A 38 -43.11 7.11 4.95
C PHE A 38 -43.42 6.86 6.43
N VAL A 39 -42.56 6.11 7.13
CA VAL A 39 -42.69 5.84 8.57
C VAL A 39 -42.60 7.13 9.38
N ALA A 40 -41.68 8.04 9.04
CA ALA A 40 -41.55 9.34 9.69
C ALA A 40 -42.82 10.20 9.56
N ILE A 41 -43.41 10.27 8.36
CA ILE A 41 -44.66 11.00 8.11
C ILE A 41 -45.82 10.35 8.87
N ALA A 42 -45.97 9.03 8.83
CA ALA A 42 -46.99 8.31 9.58
C ALA A 42 -46.85 8.52 11.10
N GLY A 43 -45.61 8.55 11.60
CA GLY A 43 -45.28 8.90 12.98
C GLY A 43 -45.67 10.34 13.33
N ALA A 44 -45.44 11.29 12.42
CA ALA A 44 -45.83 12.68 12.60
C ALA A 44 -47.36 12.85 12.70
N PHE A 45 -48.14 12.14 11.89
CA PHE A 45 -49.60 12.08 12.01
C PHE A 45 -50.04 11.50 13.36
N SER A 46 -49.39 10.42 13.81
CA SER A 46 -49.72 9.74 15.06
C SER A 46 -49.42 10.64 16.27
N LEU A 47 -48.28 11.33 16.29
CA LEU A 47 -47.89 12.27 17.34
C LEU A 47 -48.81 13.47 17.41
N ARG A 48 -49.26 14.00 16.27
CA ARG A 48 -50.15 15.16 16.22
C ARG A 48 -51.57 14.85 16.65
N ASN A 49 -52.12 13.74 16.16
CA ASN A 49 -53.55 13.44 16.32
C ASN A 49 -53.84 12.51 17.50
N SER A 50 -52.81 11.98 18.17
CA SER A 50 -52.90 11.04 19.30
C SER A 50 -53.74 9.78 18.99
N VAL A 51 -53.91 9.45 17.71
CA VAL A 51 -54.71 8.33 17.19
C VAL A 51 -53.95 7.67 16.03
N LEU A 52 -54.26 6.40 15.75
CA LEU A 52 -53.69 5.68 14.61
C LEU A 52 -53.87 6.47 13.29
N PRO A 53 -52.84 6.55 12.45
CA PRO A 53 -52.79 7.49 11.33
C PRO A 53 -53.60 7.02 10.10
N THR A 54 -54.28 5.88 10.19
CA THR A 54 -54.87 5.19 9.04
C THR A 54 -55.84 6.07 8.24
N PRO A 55 -56.78 6.86 8.81
CA PRO A 55 -57.70 7.66 8.00
C PRO A 55 -56.97 8.80 7.30
N ALA A 56 -56.04 9.46 8.01
CA ALA A 56 -55.31 10.61 7.51
C ALA A 56 -54.32 10.24 6.38
N ILE A 57 -53.68 9.07 6.45
CA ILE A 57 -52.79 8.59 5.39
C ILE A 57 -53.53 8.40 4.07
N PHE A 58 -54.76 7.86 4.09
CA PHE A 58 -55.57 7.70 2.89
C PHE A 58 -56.01 9.06 2.32
N THR A 59 -56.51 9.96 3.18
CA THR A 59 -56.95 11.30 2.77
C THR A 59 -55.84 12.13 2.13
N TYR A 60 -54.61 12.06 2.66
CA TYR A 60 -53.46 12.86 2.19
C TYR A 60 -52.48 12.08 1.31
N SER A 61 -52.85 10.90 0.83
CA SER A 61 -51.97 9.97 0.11
C SER A 61 -51.20 10.61 -1.06
N GLY A 62 -51.89 11.38 -1.92
CA GLY A 62 -51.24 12.10 -3.03
C GLY A 62 -50.19 13.12 -2.57
N GLN A 63 -50.46 13.84 -1.48
CA GLN A 63 -49.53 14.80 -0.91
C GLN A 63 -48.34 14.10 -0.25
N ILE A 64 -48.56 12.98 0.45
CA ILE A 64 -47.50 12.17 1.06
C ILE A 64 -46.54 11.62 -0.01
N ILE A 65 -47.06 11.11 -1.12
CA ILE A 65 -46.24 10.62 -2.24
C ILE A 65 -45.39 11.77 -2.81
N PHE A 66 -45.99 12.94 -3.01
CA PHE A 66 -45.29 14.12 -3.49
C PHE A 66 -44.19 14.60 -2.52
N LEU A 67 -44.47 14.60 -1.21
CA LEU A 67 -43.51 14.91 -0.15
C LEU A 67 -42.29 13.98 -0.19
N ILE A 68 -42.53 12.67 -0.28
CA ILE A 68 -41.46 11.66 -0.36
C ILE A 68 -40.64 11.85 -1.64
N ALA A 69 -41.29 12.09 -2.78
CA ALA A 69 -40.60 12.31 -4.06
C ALA A 69 -39.64 13.51 -4.00
N ILE A 70 -40.07 14.65 -3.43
CA ILE A 70 -39.22 15.82 -3.26
C ILE A 70 -38.04 15.53 -2.33
N LYS A 71 -38.27 14.87 -1.18
CA LYS A 71 -37.19 14.49 -0.25
C LYS A 71 -36.14 13.63 -0.95
N LEU A 72 -36.57 12.57 -1.65
CA LEU A 72 -35.66 11.67 -2.36
C LEU A 72 -34.87 12.40 -3.46
N LEU A 73 -35.49 13.33 -4.18
CA LEU A 73 -34.83 14.15 -5.18
C LEU A 73 -33.74 15.03 -4.55
N VAL A 74 -34.05 15.73 -3.45
CA VAL A 74 -33.09 16.57 -2.73
C VAL A 74 -31.94 15.72 -2.17
N PHE A 75 -32.23 14.56 -1.58
CA PHE A 75 -31.21 13.65 -1.06
C PHE A 75 -30.27 13.16 -2.16
N ARG A 76 -30.82 12.93 -3.36
CA ARG A 76 -30.04 12.56 -4.55
C ARG A 76 -29.14 13.70 -5.02
N LEU A 77 -29.66 14.93 -5.10
CA LEU A 77 -28.89 16.10 -5.53
C LEU A 77 -27.80 16.49 -4.52
N LYS A 78 -28.10 16.41 -3.23
CA LYS A 78 -27.13 16.65 -2.14
C LYS A 78 -26.13 15.50 -1.96
N GLY A 79 -26.27 14.41 -2.71
CA GLY A 79 -25.30 13.33 -2.75
C GLY A 79 -25.35 12.39 -1.54
N LEU A 80 -26.48 12.30 -0.84
CA LEU A 80 -26.65 11.42 0.33
C LEU A 80 -26.45 9.93 0.00
N TYR A 81 -26.65 9.56 -1.27
CA TYR A 81 -26.46 8.21 -1.80
C TYR A 81 -25.05 7.95 -2.41
N ARG A 82 -24.08 8.83 -2.13
CA ARG A 82 -22.67 8.55 -2.47
C ARG A 82 -22.12 7.38 -1.62
N PRO A 83 -21.11 6.64 -2.12
CA PRO A 83 -20.64 5.41 -1.49
C PRO A 83 -20.30 5.58 0.00
N ILE A 84 -20.77 4.61 0.79
CA ILE A 84 -20.89 4.68 2.24
C ILE A 84 -19.58 4.90 3.00
N VAL A 85 -18.48 4.43 2.40
CA VAL A 85 -17.16 4.25 3.01
C VAL A 85 -16.32 5.54 2.98
N ARG A 86 -16.74 6.58 2.24
CA ARG A 86 -15.87 7.75 1.94
C ARG A 86 -16.09 8.99 2.82
N TYR A 87 -17.05 8.98 3.76
CA TYR A 87 -17.36 10.15 4.58
C TYR A 87 -16.86 10.00 6.00
N THR A 88 -16.20 11.05 6.51
CA THR A 88 -16.01 11.27 7.95
C THR A 88 -17.38 11.42 8.62
N ASP A 89 -17.56 10.90 9.84
CA ASP A 89 -18.89 10.82 10.49
C ASP A 89 -19.59 12.19 10.62
N LEU A 90 -18.83 13.28 10.77
CA LEU A 90 -19.35 14.65 10.85
C LEU A 90 -19.86 15.21 9.50
N GLU A 91 -19.20 14.89 8.39
CA GLU A 91 -19.60 15.37 7.06
C GLU A 91 -20.94 14.76 6.62
N PHE A 92 -21.17 13.49 6.98
CA PHE A 92 -22.45 12.83 6.70
C PHE A 92 -23.59 13.48 7.48
N VAL A 93 -23.40 13.72 8.79
CA VAL A 93 -24.42 14.38 9.63
C VAL A 93 -24.74 15.78 9.10
N SER A 94 -23.72 16.56 8.73
CA SER A 94 -23.92 17.88 8.11
C SER A 94 -24.70 17.79 6.80
N THR A 95 -24.35 16.85 5.92
CA THR A 95 -25.04 16.64 4.63
C THR A 95 -26.49 16.20 4.83
N ALA A 96 -26.75 15.27 5.76
CA ALA A 96 -28.10 14.80 6.08
C ALA A 96 -28.96 15.95 6.63
N THR A 97 -28.43 16.72 7.58
CA THR A 97 -29.12 17.89 8.15
C THR A 97 -29.46 18.91 7.07
N GLN A 98 -28.50 19.30 6.22
CA GLN A 98 -28.76 20.23 5.12
C GLN A 98 -29.80 19.70 4.12
N SER A 99 -29.80 18.40 3.86
CA SER A 99 -30.73 17.76 2.91
C SER A 99 -32.15 17.73 3.45
N VAL A 100 -32.33 17.41 4.74
CA VAL A 100 -33.64 17.41 5.40
C VAL A 100 -34.17 18.82 5.57
N LEU A 101 -33.32 19.78 5.95
CA LEU A 101 -33.72 21.19 6.05
C LEU A 101 -34.09 21.77 4.68
N ALA A 102 -33.31 21.49 3.63
CA ALA A 102 -33.62 21.97 2.29
C ALA A 102 -34.92 21.38 1.75
N SER A 103 -35.12 20.06 1.87
CA SER A 103 -36.35 19.41 1.43
C SER A 103 -37.57 19.90 2.21
N SER A 104 -37.49 19.96 3.55
CA SER A 104 -38.58 20.45 4.39
C SER A 104 -38.88 21.94 4.15
N GLY A 105 -37.85 22.76 3.91
CA GLY A 105 -37.99 24.18 3.58
C GLY A 105 -38.69 24.41 2.24
N ILE A 106 -38.32 23.64 1.19
CA ILE A 106 -39.02 23.66 -0.11
C ILE A 106 -40.49 23.30 0.08
N LEU A 107 -40.78 22.29 0.90
CA LEU A 107 -42.15 21.83 1.13
C LEU A 107 -43.00 22.85 1.90
N VAL A 108 -42.44 23.50 2.92
CA VAL A 108 -43.12 24.60 3.64
C VAL A 108 -43.36 25.79 2.71
N PHE A 109 -42.41 26.11 1.84
CA PHE A 109 -42.54 27.20 0.85
C PHE A 109 -43.64 26.90 -0.19
N LEU A 110 -43.68 25.68 -0.73
CA LEU A 110 -44.72 25.25 -1.67
C LEU A 110 -46.11 25.22 -1.00
N ALA A 111 -46.19 24.77 0.24
CA ALA A 111 -47.42 24.80 1.03
C ALA A 111 -47.94 26.24 1.24
N TYR A 112 -47.03 27.21 1.38
CA TYR A 112 -47.38 28.63 1.52
C TYR A 112 -47.90 29.23 0.20
N LEU A 113 -47.25 28.94 -0.93
CA LEU A 113 -47.61 29.50 -2.24
C LEU A 113 -48.92 28.95 -2.80
N GLN A 114 -49.17 27.64 -2.63
CA GLN A 114 -50.26 26.99 -3.36
C GLN A 114 -51.61 27.08 -2.68
N GLY A 115 -51.71 27.42 -1.38
CA GLY A 115 -52.99 27.52 -0.63
C GLY A 115 -53.85 26.25 -0.58
N LEU A 116 -53.47 25.21 -1.34
CA LEU A 116 -54.20 23.97 -1.61
C LEU A 116 -53.75 22.80 -0.74
N TRP A 117 -52.73 23.00 0.10
CA TRP A 117 -52.19 21.96 0.96
C TRP A 117 -52.90 22.00 2.31
N GLN A 118 -53.91 21.16 2.45
CA GLN A 118 -54.66 20.94 3.69
C GLN A 118 -53.84 20.22 4.77
N LEU A 119 -52.59 19.84 4.48
CA LEU A 119 -51.66 19.25 5.43
C LEU A 119 -51.31 20.25 6.53
N PRO A 120 -51.57 19.93 7.81
CA PRO A 120 -51.23 20.80 8.91
C PRO A 120 -49.72 21.05 8.97
N ARG A 121 -49.32 22.32 9.08
CA ARG A 121 -47.92 22.75 9.07
C ARG A 121 -47.08 22.11 10.20
N SER A 122 -47.71 21.80 11.33
CA SER A 122 -47.04 21.10 12.43
C SER A 122 -46.58 19.69 12.06
N ILE A 123 -47.27 19.01 11.14
CA ILE A 123 -46.86 17.67 10.66
C ILE A 123 -45.55 17.78 9.88
N LEU A 124 -45.39 18.81 9.04
CA LEU A 124 -44.15 19.01 8.26
C LEU A 124 -42.93 19.23 9.18
N LEU A 125 -43.10 19.96 10.28
CA LEU A 125 -42.02 20.18 11.27
C LEU A 125 -41.68 18.90 12.04
N ILE A 126 -42.69 18.17 12.52
CA ILE A 126 -42.50 16.91 13.25
C ILE A 126 -41.86 15.85 12.33
N ASP A 127 -42.35 15.76 11.10
CA ASP A 127 -41.81 14.87 10.06
C ASP A 127 -40.35 15.20 9.72
N ALA A 128 -39.97 16.48 9.62
CA ALA A 128 -38.59 16.87 9.38
C ALA A 128 -37.65 16.36 10.48
N LEU A 129 -38.04 16.52 11.75
CA LEU A 129 -37.28 16.03 12.90
C LEU A 129 -37.18 14.49 12.90
N LEU A 130 -38.31 13.81 12.72
CA LEU A 130 -38.35 12.34 12.68
C LEU A 130 -37.53 11.78 11.51
N THR A 131 -37.62 12.40 10.33
CA THR A 131 -36.84 12.03 9.15
C THR A 131 -35.35 12.18 9.41
N LEU A 132 -34.92 13.30 10.01
CA LEU A 132 -33.51 13.54 10.31
C LEU A 132 -32.95 12.47 11.26
N VAL A 133 -33.63 12.24 12.39
CA VAL A 133 -33.21 11.24 13.38
C VAL A 133 -33.20 9.85 12.76
N SER A 134 -34.22 9.49 11.99
CA SER A 134 -34.34 8.14 11.41
C SER A 134 -33.29 7.89 10.33
N ILE A 135 -32.99 8.85 9.46
CA ILE A 135 -31.94 8.71 8.44
C ILE A 135 -30.57 8.59 9.11
N ILE A 136 -30.26 9.44 10.09
CA ILE A 136 -28.98 9.35 10.81
C ILE A 136 -28.86 7.98 11.49
N THR A 137 -29.90 7.54 12.19
CA THR A 137 -29.91 6.29 12.95
C THR A 137 -29.78 5.07 12.04
N THR A 138 -30.62 4.96 11.01
CA THR A 138 -30.58 3.85 10.05
C THR A 138 -29.22 3.76 9.36
N ARG A 139 -28.63 4.90 9.04
CA ARG A 139 -27.35 4.95 8.34
C ARG A 139 -26.17 4.61 9.24
N ILE A 140 -26.17 5.08 10.49
CA ILE A 140 -25.21 4.64 11.52
C ILE A 140 -25.36 3.13 11.77
N ALA A 141 -26.60 2.63 11.88
CA ALA A 141 -26.86 1.21 12.07
C ALA A 141 -26.31 0.36 10.92
N ILE A 142 -26.62 0.71 9.66
CA ILE A 142 -26.06 0.08 8.47
C ILE A 142 -24.53 0.13 8.52
N ARG A 143 -23.93 1.29 8.77
CA ARG A 143 -22.46 1.41 8.88
C ARG A 143 -21.88 0.53 9.97
N SER A 144 -22.50 0.47 11.14
CA SER A 144 -22.02 -0.32 12.28
C SER A 144 -22.06 -1.81 11.95
N VAL A 145 -23.14 -2.28 11.30
CA VAL A 145 -23.29 -3.66 10.84
C VAL A 145 -22.27 -3.97 9.76
N PHE A 146 -22.09 -3.10 8.77
CA PHE A 146 -21.08 -3.28 7.72
C PHE A 146 -19.64 -3.20 8.25
N ARG A 147 -19.34 -2.37 9.26
CA ARG A 147 -18.02 -2.31 9.91
C ARG A 147 -17.74 -3.57 10.72
N GLN A 148 -18.73 -4.06 11.46
CA GLN A 148 -18.64 -5.35 12.16
C GLN A 148 -18.48 -6.51 11.19
N LEU A 149 -19.18 -6.49 10.06
CA LEU A 149 -19.03 -7.47 8.98
C LEU A 149 -17.67 -7.39 8.30
N HIS A 150 -17.15 -6.20 8.00
CA HIS A 150 -15.83 -6.03 7.41
C HIS A 150 -14.72 -6.51 8.36
N SER A 151 -14.86 -6.30 9.68
CA SER A 151 -13.95 -6.88 10.67
C SER A 151 -14.07 -8.40 10.83
N TYR A 152 -15.14 -9.01 10.31
CA TYR A 152 -15.48 -10.43 10.52
C TYR A 152 -15.38 -11.27 9.24
N VAL A 153 -15.45 -10.67 8.04
CA VAL A 153 -15.28 -11.32 6.73
C VAL A 153 -13.83 -11.18 6.21
N ASN A 154 -13.04 -10.23 6.73
CA ASN A 154 -11.58 -10.19 6.47
C ASN A 154 -10.79 -11.25 7.24
N THR A 155 -11.45 -12.28 7.76
CA THR A 155 -10.81 -13.56 8.14
C THR A 155 -10.63 -14.49 6.93
N CYS A 156 -10.75 -13.98 5.70
CA CYS A 156 -10.16 -14.63 4.53
C CYS A 156 -8.65 -14.38 4.53
N GLU A 157 -7.90 -15.47 4.38
CA GLU A 157 -6.46 -15.76 4.52
C GLU A 157 -5.41 -14.77 3.96
N THR A 158 -5.77 -13.59 3.46
CA THR A 158 -4.87 -12.65 2.78
C THR A 158 -4.77 -11.24 3.38
N CYS A 159 -5.53 -10.90 4.42
CA CYS A 159 -5.39 -9.61 5.09
C CYS A 159 -4.18 -9.61 6.05
N GLN A 160 -3.16 -8.81 5.75
CA GLN A 160 -2.00 -8.68 6.63
C GLN A 160 -2.38 -7.84 7.85
N GLN A 161 -2.35 -8.46 9.02
CA GLN A 161 -2.56 -7.79 10.30
C GLN A 161 -1.24 -7.13 10.71
N VAL A 162 -1.22 -5.81 10.65
CA VAL A 162 -0.01 -5.00 10.81
C VAL A 162 -0.01 -4.29 12.15
N VAL A 163 1.09 -4.41 12.87
CA VAL A 163 1.45 -3.49 13.95
C VAL A 163 2.52 -2.53 13.43
N ILE A 164 2.36 -1.24 13.71
CA ILE A 164 3.33 -0.22 13.33
C ILE A 164 4.17 0.13 14.55
N TYR A 165 5.47 -0.13 14.48
CA TYR A 165 6.42 0.24 15.54
C TYR A 165 7.02 1.61 15.21
N GLY A 166 6.73 2.60 16.04
CA GLY A 166 7.02 4.01 15.83
C GLY A 166 5.74 4.77 15.49
N ALA A 167 5.20 5.48 16.47
CA ALA A 167 3.97 6.25 16.39
C ALA A 167 4.20 7.74 16.02
N GLY A 168 5.44 8.10 15.72
CA GLY A 168 5.83 9.44 15.25
C GLY A 168 5.33 9.80 13.85
N VAL A 169 6.01 10.76 13.20
CA VAL A 169 5.60 11.32 11.90
C VAL A 169 5.51 10.24 10.81
N SER A 170 6.56 9.42 10.66
CA SER A 170 6.59 8.37 9.64
C SER A 170 5.54 7.28 9.88
N GLY A 171 5.29 6.91 11.13
CA GLY A 171 4.20 5.97 11.47
C GLY A 171 2.82 6.53 11.15
N SER A 172 2.59 7.80 11.47
CA SER A 172 1.35 8.50 11.14
C SER A 172 1.12 8.63 9.63
N GLN A 173 2.17 8.82 8.84
CA GLN A 173 2.08 8.82 7.36
C GLN A 173 1.79 7.43 6.82
N LEU A 174 2.48 6.41 7.35
CA LEU A 174 2.26 5.01 6.96
C LEU A 174 0.80 4.58 7.19
N VAL A 175 0.18 4.98 8.31
CA VAL A 175 -1.24 4.72 8.55
C VAL A 175 -2.12 5.30 7.45
N ARG A 176 -1.87 6.54 7.02
CA ARG A 176 -2.67 7.18 5.96
C ARG A 176 -2.57 6.44 4.63
N ALA A 177 -1.40 5.90 4.32
CA ALA A 177 -1.20 5.06 3.14
C ALA A 177 -1.92 3.71 3.29
N LEU A 178 -1.74 3.02 4.42
CA LEU A 178 -2.30 1.70 4.66
C LEU A 178 -3.82 1.68 4.84
N ILE A 179 -4.44 2.74 5.38
CA ILE A 179 -5.91 2.84 5.52
C ILE A 179 -6.63 2.79 4.17
N GLN A 180 -5.96 3.19 3.09
CA GLN A 180 -6.53 3.17 1.74
C GLN A 180 -6.45 1.78 1.09
N GLU A 181 -5.65 0.87 1.65
CA GLU A 181 -5.40 -0.46 1.13
C GLU A 181 -6.22 -1.54 1.87
N PRO A 182 -7.16 -2.21 1.20
CA PRO A 182 -8.01 -3.22 1.85
C PRO A 182 -7.25 -4.49 2.28
N THR A 183 -6.02 -4.67 1.78
CA THR A 183 -5.17 -5.83 2.07
C THR A 183 -4.46 -5.72 3.42
N TYR A 184 -4.43 -4.53 4.03
CA TYR A 184 -3.75 -4.29 5.30
C TYR A 184 -4.75 -3.88 6.39
N GLN A 185 -4.66 -4.53 7.55
CA GLN A 185 -5.42 -4.16 8.72
C GLN A 185 -4.48 -3.74 9.85
N ILE A 186 -4.55 -2.47 10.23
CA ILE A 186 -3.70 -1.93 11.29
C ILE A 186 -4.31 -2.30 12.66
N VAL A 187 -3.55 -3.04 13.46
CA VAL A 187 -3.98 -3.58 14.76
C VAL A 187 -3.70 -2.59 15.89
N ALA A 188 -2.50 -2.00 15.89
CA ALA A 188 -2.01 -1.13 16.95
C ALA A 188 -0.76 -0.35 16.52
N PHE A 189 -0.46 0.70 17.27
CA PHE A 189 0.87 1.30 17.33
C PHE A 189 1.65 0.77 18.51
N VAL A 190 2.97 0.72 18.38
CA VAL A 190 3.91 0.44 19.47
C VAL A 190 4.98 1.51 19.45
N ASP A 191 5.29 2.13 20.59
CA ASP A 191 6.32 3.17 20.67
C ASP A 191 7.09 3.12 21.99
N ASP A 192 8.39 3.34 21.93
CA ASP A 192 9.27 3.38 23.10
C ASP A 192 9.03 4.65 23.95
N ASN A 193 8.53 5.74 23.35
CA ASN A 193 8.27 7.00 24.03
C ASN A 193 7.07 6.88 25.00
N PRO A 194 7.29 7.01 26.33
CA PRO A 194 6.21 6.95 27.32
C PRO A 194 5.11 7.98 27.13
N GLU A 195 5.43 9.15 26.55
CA GLU A 195 4.46 10.21 26.31
C GLU A 195 3.43 9.81 25.26
N LEU A 196 3.84 9.02 24.25
CA LEU A 196 2.96 8.53 23.19
C LEU A 196 2.16 7.29 23.62
N GLN A 197 2.64 6.54 24.60
CA GLN A 197 1.98 5.34 25.10
C GLN A 197 0.59 5.67 25.68
N GLN A 198 -0.38 4.78 25.47
CA GLN A 198 -1.80 4.94 25.82
C GLN A 198 -2.54 6.07 25.08
N GLN A 199 -1.88 6.85 24.23
CA GLN A 199 -2.55 7.79 23.34
C GLN A 199 -3.24 7.08 22.17
N VAL A 200 -4.16 7.81 21.52
CA VAL A 200 -4.85 7.35 20.31
C VAL A 200 -4.47 8.27 19.16
N ILE A 201 -3.69 7.73 18.22
CA ILE A 201 -3.21 8.45 17.04
C ILE A 201 -3.97 7.93 15.83
N GLN A 202 -4.67 8.82 15.12
CA GLN A 202 -5.51 8.48 13.96
C GLN A 202 -6.53 7.35 14.26
N GLY A 203 -7.05 7.29 15.49
CA GLY A 203 -8.00 6.27 15.93
C GLY A 203 -7.38 4.92 16.34
N ILE A 204 -6.04 4.82 16.32
CA ILE A 204 -5.29 3.60 16.68
C ILE A 204 -4.57 3.84 18.01
N LYS A 205 -4.70 2.91 18.95
CA LYS A 205 -4.07 2.99 20.28
C LYS A 205 -2.58 2.66 20.21
N VAL A 206 -1.78 3.41 20.94
CA VAL A 206 -0.33 3.19 21.12
C VAL A 206 -0.07 2.36 22.38
N TYR A 207 0.67 1.27 22.23
CA TYR A 207 1.04 0.36 23.32
C TYR A 207 2.53 0.44 23.64
N PRO A 208 2.92 0.14 24.89
CA PRO A 208 4.34 -0.02 25.21
C PRO A 208 4.88 -1.32 24.58
N PRO A 209 6.18 -1.38 24.23
CA PRO A 209 6.82 -2.58 23.69
C PRO A 209 6.77 -3.79 24.63
N THR A 210 6.66 -3.56 25.94
CA THR A 210 6.52 -4.64 26.93
C THR A 210 5.19 -5.39 26.81
N ASP A 211 4.16 -4.74 26.28
CA ASP A 211 2.83 -5.34 26.12
C ASP A 211 2.70 -6.14 24.81
N LEU A 212 3.75 -6.21 23.99
CA LEU A 212 3.68 -6.77 22.64
C LEU A 212 3.20 -8.23 22.61
N HIS A 213 3.67 -9.07 23.54
CA HIS A 213 3.23 -10.46 23.68
C HIS A 213 1.75 -10.55 24.09
N ARG A 214 1.33 -9.71 25.03
CA ARG A 214 -0.06 -9.64 25.49
C ARG A 214 -0.98 -9.17 24.35
N LEU A 215 -0.52 -8.17 23.59
CA LEU A 215 -1.22 -7.65 22.43
C LEU A 215 -1.39 -8.74 21.37
N TRP A 216 -0.33 -9.49 21.06
CA TRP A 216 -0.37 -10.60 20.10
C TRP A 216 -1.36 -11.69 20.55
N ALA A 217 -1.39 -12.03 21.84
CA ALA A 217 -2.34 -13.01 22.38
C ALA A 217 -3.81 -12.55 22.32
N GLN A 218 -4.08 -11.26 22.48
CA GLN A 218 -5.44 -10.70 22.44
C GLN A 218 -5.92 -10.38 21.02
N ARG A 219 -5.00 -9.94 20.17
CA ARG A 219 -5.22 -9.51 18.79
C ARG A 219 -4.03 -10.01 17.98
N PRO A 220 -4.11 -11.23 17.41
CA PRO A 220 -3.00 -11.75 16.61
C PRO A 220 -2.67 -10.79 15.47
N PHE A 221 -1.39 -10.71 15.16
CA PHE A 221 -0.86 -9.97 14.03
C PHE A 221 0.28 -10.79 13.42
N ASN A 222 0.51 -10.62 12.12
CA ASN A 222 1.49 -11.41 11.38
C ASN A 222 2.61 -10.53 10.78
N THR A 223 2.47 -9.21 10.84
CA THR A 223 3.44 -8.27 10.26
C THR A 223 3.70 -7.13 11.24
N VAL A 224 4.98 -6.78 11.43
CA VAL A 224 5.40 -5.58 12.16
C VAL A 224 6.17 -4.68 11.20
N VAL A 225 5.68 -3.45 10.99
CA VAL A 225 6.38 -2.47 10.15
C VAL A 225 7.10 -1.47 11.06
N LEU A 226 8.43 -1.43 10.98
CA LEU A 226 9.27 -0.46 11.66
C LEU A 226 9.18 0.89 10.93
N ALA A 227 8.43 1.83 11.49
CA ALA A 227 8.24 3.18 10.98
C ALA A 227 9.17 4.20 11.65
N MET A 228 10.43 3.80 11.86
CA MET A 228 11.49 4.63 12.45
C MET A 228 12.75 4.54 11.58
N PRO A 229 12.74 5.10 10.37
CA PRO A 229 13.79 4.86 9.39
C PRO A 229 15.13 5.53 9.75
N ALA A 230 15.12 6.51 10.65
CA ALA A 230 16.32 7.19 11.17
C ALA A 230 16.86 6.57 12.48
N LEU A 231 16.33 5.41 12.88
CA LEU A 231 16.76 4.73 14.11
C LEU A 231 18.17 4.15 13.96
N GLU A 232 18.99 4.30 14.98
CA GLU A 232 20.32 3.69 15.03
C GLU A 232 20.25 2.16 14.86
N ALA A 233 21.20 1.61 14.11
CA ALA A 233 21.20 0.18 13.77
C ALA A 233 21.28 -0.74 15.00
N VAL A 234 22.01 -0.33 16.04
CA VAL A 234 22.07 -1.07 17.32
C VAL A 234 20.68 -1.21 17.91
N ARG A 235 19.95 -0.09 18.02
CA ARG A 235 18.59 -0.08 18.55
C ARG A 235 17.61 -0.84 17.65
N LYS A 236 17.78 -0.76 16.32
CA LYS A 236 16.97 -1.52 15.35
C LYS A 236 17.13 -3.03 15.56
N ARG A 237 18.37 -3.52 15.77
CA ARG A 237 18.65 -4.94 16.08
C ARG A 237 18.00 -5.37 17.41
N GLU A 238 18.07 -4.54 18.45
CA GLU A 238 17.42 -4.83 19.74
C GLU A 238 15.91 -5.03 19.58
N ILE A 239 15.25 -4.15 18.81
CA ILE A 239 13.82 -4.26 18.54
C ILE A 239 13.52 -5.54 17.76
N ILE A 240 14.28 -5.83 16.70
CA ILE A 240 14.09 -7.04 15.90
C ILE A 240 14.28 -8.31 16.73
N ALA A 241 15.30 -8.37 17.58
CA ALA A 241 15.55 -9.51 18.46
C ALA A 241 14.39 -9.74 19.46
N ARG A 242 13.73 -8.67 19.93
CA ARG A 242 12.51 -8.80 20.74
C ARG A 242 11.34 -9.34 19.92
N LEU A 243 11.20 -8.90 18.67
CA LEU A 243 10.13 -9.33 17.77
C LEU A 243 10.30 -10.79 17.30
N ASP A 244 11.52 -11.30 17.26
CA ASP A 244 11.85 -12.67 16.83
C ASP A 244 11.24 -13.76 17.74
N THR A 245 10.85 -13.37 18.96
CA THR A 245 10.11 -14.23 19.90
C THR A 245 8.64 -14.44 19.51
N LEU A 246 8.14 -13.74 18.48
CA LEU A 246 6.79 -13.85 17.96
C LEU A 246 6.81 -14.34 16.50
N PRO A 247 5.78 -15.09 16.05
CA PRO A 247 5.68 -15.56 14.67
C PRO A 247 5.22 -14.44 13.72
N VAL A 248 6.04 -13.40 13.55
CA VAL A 248 5.71 -12.19 12.79
C VAL A 248 6.79 -11.84 11.78
N SER A 249 6.38 -11.37 10.61
CA SER A 249 7.28 -10.83 9.59
C SER A 249 7.63 -9.38 9.91
N VAL A 250 8.92 -9.06 10.02
CA VAL A 250 9.40 -7.69 10.25
C VAL A 250 9.72 -7.00 8.92
N LYS A 251 9.11 -5.83 8.71
CA LYS A 251 9.30 -4.98 7.53
C LYS A 251 9.76 -3.59 7.96
N THR A 252 10.37 -2.83 7.05
CA THR A 252 10.84 -1.46 7.28
C THR A 252 10.45 -0.56 6.12
N ILE A 253 10.36 0.74 6.38
CA ILE A 253 10.29 1.78 5.35
C ILE A 253 11.68 2.42 5.14
N PRO A 254 11.98 2.93 3.94
CA PRO A 254 13.25 3.62 3.68
C PRO A 254 13.35 5.00 4.37
N PRO A 255 14.56 5.56 4.50
CA PRO A 255 14.78 6.92 4.99
C PRO A 255 14.03 7.97 4.17
N MET A 256 13.52 9.00 4.85
CA MET A 256 12.80 10.13 4.22
C MET A 256 13.61 10.82 3.10
N ARG A 257 14.95 10.83 3.19
CA ARG A 257 15.85 11.40 2.16
C ARG A 257 15.75 10.66 0.81
N GLN A 258 15.33 9.39 0.82
CA GLN A 258 15.12 8.58 -0.38
C GLN A 258 13.68 8.69 -0.92
N LEU A 259 12.79 9.45 -0.25
CA LEU A 259 11.42 9.68 -0.70
C LEU A 259 11.36 10.96 -1.54
N LEU A 260 11.34 10.81 -2.87
CA LEU A 260 11.24 11.93 -3.82
C LEU A 260 10.00 12.83 -3.59
N SER A 261 8.93 12.27 -3.01
CA SER A 261 7.66 12.97 -2.77
C SER A 261 7.45 13.42 -1.32
N GLY A 262 8.34 13.05 -0.37
CA GLY A 262 8.13 13.29 1.06
C GLY A 262 6.95 12.50 1.69
N GLU A 263 6.32 11.61 0.93
CA GLU A 263 5.21 10.76 1.35
C GLU A 263 5.61 9.28 1.28
N VAL A 264 5.14 8.49 2.26
CA VAL A 264 5.39 7.04 2.31
C VAL A 264 4.41 6.32 1.39
N SER A 265 4.93 5.62 0.38
CA SER A 265 4.14 4.74 -0.49
C SER A 265 4.17 3.29 0.01
N ILE A 266 3.07 2.55 -0.17
CA ILE A 266 2.99 1.12 0.16
C ILE A 266 4.04 0.29 -0.60
N SER A 267 4.38 0.70 -1.83
CA SER A 267 5.41 0.03 -2.65
C SER A 267 6.81 0.07 -2.05
N GLN A 268 7.03 0.89 -1.02
CA GLN A 268 8.32 1.06 -0.38
C GLN A 268 8.46 0.25 0.91
N ILE A 269 7.40 -0.45 1.34
CA ILE A 269 7.46 -1.36 2.47
C ILE A 269 8.23 -2.61 2.03
N ARG A 270 9.43 -2.82 2.57
CA ARG A 270 10.28 -3.97 2.26
C ARG A 270 10.68 -4.75 3.50
N SER A 271 11.07 -6.01 3.33
CA SER A 271 11.70 -6.79 4.40
C SER A 271 12.98 -6.11 4.85
N VAL A 272 13.33 -6.29 6.12
CA VAL A 272 14.61 -5.78 6.66
C VAL A 272 15.77 -6.49 5.98
N ASP A 273 16.69 -5.73 5.40
CA ASP A 273 17.88 -6.25 4.73
C ASP A 273 19.10 -6.24 5.68
N VAL A 274 20.12 -7.04 5.38
CA VAL A 274 21.39 -7.11 6.10
C VAL A 274 22.04 -5.72 6.18
N ALA A 275 21.95 -4.92 5.11
CA ALA A 275 22.44 -3.54 5.11
C ALA A 275 21.79 -2.66 6.20
N ASP A 276 20.48 -2.83 6.42
CA ASP A 276 19.73 -2.10 7.47
C ASP A 276 20.16 -2.51 8.88
N LEU A 277 20.62 -3.76 9.04
CA LEU A 277 21.17 -4.27 10.28
C LEU A 277 22.60 -3.78 10.49
N LEU A 278 23.40 -3.69 9.43
CA LEU A 278 24.81 -3.27 9.50
C LEU A 278 24.98 -1.78 9.79
N GLY A 279 23.98 -0.95 9.48
CA GLY A 279 23.94 0.45 9.91
C GLY A 279 24.97 1.36 9.26
N ARG A 280 25.56 0.95 8.13
CA ARG A 280 26.45 1.82 7.37
C ARG A 280 25.60 2.80 6.59
N GLU A 281 25.90 4.09 6.70
CA GLU A 281 25.56 5.02 5.62
C GLU A 281 26.31 4.54 4.37
N GLU A 282 25.58 4.24 3.31
CA GLU A 282 26.21 3.98 2.01
C GLU A 282 27.02 5.21 1.63
N VAL A 283 28.34 5.04 1.51
CA VAL A 283 29.19 6.08 0.95
C VAL A 283 28.84 6.17 -0.53
N LEU A 284 28.16 7.25 -0.91
CA LEU A 284 27.79 7.47 -2.29
C LEU A 284 29.06 7.59 -3.14
N PRO A 285 29.14 6.89 -4.29
CA PRO A 285 30.27 7.02 -5.20
C PRO A 285 30.35 8.46 -5.74
N TYR A 286 31.57 8.97 -5.92
CA TYR A 286 31.81 10.24 -6.62
C TYR A 286 31.60 10.04 -8.14
N PRO A 287 30.52 10.58 -8.74
CA PRO A 287 30.19 10.30 -10.14
C PRO A 287 31.27 10.77 -11.11
N GLU A 288 31.97 11.86 -10.79
CA GLU A 288 33.11 12.35 -11.58
C GLU A 288 34.25 11.33 -11.68
N LEU A 289 34.53 10.57 -10.61
CA LEU A 289 35.61 9.58 -10.61
C LEU A 289 35.24 8.35 -11.44
N LEU A 290 33.98 7.90 -11.37
CA LEU A 290 33.49 6.77 -12.15
C LEU A 290 33.55 7.06 -13.67
N LYS A 291 33.23 8.30 -14.09
CA LYS A 291 33.26 8.70 -15.49
C LYS A 291 34.64 8.61 -16.13
N ILE A 292 35.73 8.84 -15.39
CA ILE A 292 37.10 8.83 -15.92
C ILE A 292 37.42 7.51 -16.61
N ASN A 293 36.93 6.40 -16.07
CA ASN A 293 37.25 5.05 -16.57
C ASN A 293 36.17 4.46 -17.48
N VAL A 294 35.05 5.16 -17.70
CA VAL A 294 33.88 4.63 -18.40
C VAL A 294 33.46 5.48 -19.61
N ALA A 295 33.35 6.79 -19.45
CA ALA A 295 32.77 7.65 -20.48
C ALA A 295 33.58 7.61 -21.77
N GLY A 296 32.93 7.31 -22.90
CA GLY A 296 33.56 7.22 -24.22
C GLY A 296 34.58 6.08 -24.40
N LYS A 297 34.66 5.13 -23.45
CA LYS A 297 35.60 4.00 -23.46
C LYS A 297 34.91 2.67 -23.77
N SER A 298 35.67 1.69 -24.29
CA SER A 298 35.21 0.31 -24.39
C SER A 298 35.42 -0.39 -23.04
N VAL A 299 34.33 -0.76 -22.36
CA VAL A 299 34.37 -1.32 -21.01
C VAL A 299 33.93 -2.78 -21.04
N LEU A 300 34.77 -3.68 -20.52
CA LEU A 300 34.46 -5.10 -20.40
C LEU A 300 34.14 -5.45 -18.95
N VAL A 301 33.02 -6.15 -18.74
CA VAL A 301 32.62 -6.67 -17.43
C VAL A 301 32.60 -8.19 -17.51
N THR A 302 33.42 -8.86 -16.71
CA THR A 302 33.35 -10.33 -16.56
C THR A 302 32.39 -10.70 -15.44
N GLY A 303 31.74 -11.87 -15.53
CA GLY A 303 30.69 -12.25 -14.58
C GLY A 303 29.47 -11.35 -14.73
N ALA A 304 29.22 -10.83 -15.93
CA ALA A 304 28.22 -9.79 -16.21
C ALA A 304 26.78 -10.18 -15.81
N GLY A 305 26.46 -11.47 -15.79
CA GLY A 305 25.15 -11.96 -15.35
C GLY A 305 25.06 -12.23 -13.85
N GLY A 306 26.18 -12.16 -13.12
CA GLY A 306 26.23 -12.29 -11.68
C GLY A 306 25.67 -11.07 -10.94
N SER A 307 25.44 -11.18 -9.63
CA SER A 307 24.84 -10.09 -8.84
C SER A 307 25.67 -8.80 -8.86
N ILE A 308 27.01 -8.92 -8.77
CA ILE A 308 27.91 -7.75 -8.80
C ILE A 308 28.11 -7.29 -10.24
N GLY A 309 28.37 -8.22 -11.17
CA GLY A 309 28.60 -7.88 -12.58
C GLY A 309 27.40 -7.20 -13.23
N SER A 310 26.17 -7.66 -12.98
CA SER A 310 24.97 -7.03 -13.53
C SER A 310 24.77 -5.60 -13.01
N GLU A 311 25.08 -5.36 -11.74
CA GLU A 311 25.03 -4.02 -11.16
C GLU A 311 26.12 -3.11 -11.73
N LEU A 312 27.34 -3.62 -11.91
CA LEU A 312 28.41 -2.91 -12.62
C LEU A 312 28.00 -2.57 -14.05
N CYS A 313 27.36 -3.50 -14.77
CA CYS A 313 26.86 -3.26 -16.11
C CYS A 313 25.83 -2.12 -16.15
N ARG A 314 24.87 -2.10 -15.21
CA ARG A 314 23.89 -1.01 -15.07
C ARG A 314 24.56 0.34 -14.80
N GLN A 315 25.52 0.37 -13.87
CA GLN A 315 26.24 1.61 -13.55
C GLN A 315 27.09 2.09 -14.72
N VAL A 316 27.78 1.19 -15.41
CA VAL A 316 28.56 1.51 -16.61
C VAL A 316 27.66 2.06 -17.71
N ALA A 317 26.49 1.46 -17.95
CA ALA A 317 25.54 1.91 -18.97
C ALA A 317 25.08 3.37 -18.77
N GLN A 318 24.93 3.82 -17.52
CA GLN A 318 24.53 5.20 -17.19
C GLN A 318 25.60 6.26 -17.45
N LEU A 319 26.86 5.85 -17.64
CA LEU A 319 28.01 6.74 -17.76
C LEU A 319 28.47 6.94 -19.22
N SER A 320 27.61 6.62 -20.18
CA SER A 320 27.84 6.82 -21.63
C SER A 320 29.17 6.23 -22.14
N PRO A 321 29.39 4.90 -21.99
CA PRO A 321 30.54 4.24 -22.57
C PRO A 321 30.44 4.19 -24.10
N LYS A 322 31.57 4.00 -24.78
CA LYS A 322 31.59 3.79 -26.24
C LYS A 322 31.03 2.41 -26.60
N CYS A 323 31.31 1.42 -25.77
CA CYS A 323 30.85 0.05 -25.93
C CYS A 323 30.89 -0.66 -24.58
N LEU A 324 29.83 -1.39 -24.23
CA LEU A 324 29.78 -2.26 -23.06
C LEU A 324 29.90 -3.73 -23.51
N ILE A 325 30.95 -4.42 -23.06
CA ILE A 325 31.21 -5.82 -23.39
C ILE A 325 30.81 -6.67 -22.18
N LEU A 326 29.81 -7.52 -22.36
CA LEU A 326 29.30 -8.45 -21.35
C LEU A 326 29.99 -9.80 -21.53
N TYR A 327 30.80 -10.23 -20.56
CA TYR A 327 31.49 -11.52 -20.60
C TYR A 327 31.03 -12.41 -19.45
N GLU A 328 30.40 -13.54 -19.75
CA GLU A 328 29.77 -14.40 -18.75
C GLU A 328 29.84 -15.86 -19.19
N PHE A 329 30.01 -16.79 -18.25
CA PHE A 329 30.08 -18.22 -18.55
C PHE A 329 28.69 -18.87 -18.58
N ASN A 330 27.73 -18.31 -17.85
CA ASN A 330 26.36 -18.80 -17.77
C ASN A 330 25.48 -18.14 -18.85
N GLU A 331 25.01 -18.95 -19.80
CA GLU A 331 24.17 -18.49 -20.92
C GLU A 331 22.91 -17.74 -20.44
N PHE A 332 22.16 -18.32 -19.48
CA PHE A 332 20.92 -17.72 -18.99
C PHE A 332 21.17 -16.37 -18.32
N ALA A 333 22.23 -16.28 -17.51
CA ALA A 333 22.60 -15.04 -16.84
C ALA A 333 23.03 -13.96 -17.85
N LEU A 334 23.80 -14.34 -18.88
CA LEU A 334 24.21 -13.45 -19.97
C LEU A 334 23.02 -12.92 -20.76
N TYR A 335 22.09 -13.81 -21.12
CA TYR A 335 20.88 -13.46 -21.86
C TYR A 335 20.02 -12.46 -21.09
N ASN A 336 19.80 -12.70 -19.80
CA ASN A 336 18.96 -11.82 -18.97
C ASN A 336 19.53 -10.41 -18.86
N ILE A 337 20.84 -10.27 -18.60
CA ILE A 337 21.45 -8.94 -18.49
C ILE A 337 21.53 -8.23 -19.85
N GLU A 338 21.76 -8.97 -20.94
CA GLU A 338 21.74 -8.38 -22.28
C GLU A 338 20.35 -7.84 -22.63
N LEU A 339 19.29 -8.60 -22.34
CA LEU A 339 17.90 -8.20 -22.55
C LEU A 339 17.54 -6.98 -21.70
N GLU A 340 17.85 -7.02 -20.40
CA GLU A 340 17.59 -5.93 -19.46
C GLU A 340 18.21 -4.61 -19.92
N LEU A 341 19.48 -4.64 -20.33
CA LEU A 341 20.20 -3.45 -20.81
C LEU A 341 19.68 -2.97 -22.17
N ALA A 342 19.29 -3.87 -23.06
CA ALA A 342 18.69 -3.50 -24.34
C ALA A 342 17.36 -2.74 -24.17
N GLU A 343 16.55 -3.15 -23.20
CA GLU A 343 15.27 -2.49 -22.88
C GLU A 343 15.46 -1.10 -22.26
N HIS A 344 16.42 -0.95 -21.34
CA HIS A 344 16.61 0.30 -20.60
C HIS A 344 17.55 1.30 -21.31
N TYR A 345 18.47 0.82 -22.15
CA TYR A 345 19.50 1.61 -22.82
C TYR A 345 19.56 1.28 -24.34
N PRO A 346 18.51 1.55 -25.11
CA PRO A 346 18.40 1.10 -26.52
C PRO A 346 19.46 1.69 -27.46
N TYR A 347 20.10 2.79 -27.08
CA TYR A 347 21.17 3.43 -27.86
C TYR A 347 22.58 3.01 -27.41
N LEU A 348 22.70 2.24 -26.34
CA LEU A 348 23.99 1.74 -25.86
C LEU A 348 24.47 0.63 -26.79
N LYS A 349 25.69 0.79 -27.33
CA LYS A 349 26.35 -0.31 -28.02
C LYS A 349 26.80 -1.35 -26.99
N GLN A 350 26.14 -2.50 -26.98
CA GLN A 350 26.52 -3.64 -26.15
C GLN A 350 26.87 -4.86 -26.99
N VAL A 351 27.77 -5.70 -26.47
CA VAL A 351 28.16 -6.97 -27.11
C VAL A 351 28.31 -8.05 -26.04
N ALA A 352 27.57 -9.15 -26.19
CA ALA A 352 27.64 -10.30 -25.30
C ALA A 352 28.63 -11.37 -25.82
N TYR A 353 29.43 -11.93 -24.91
CA TYR A 353 30.32 -13.06 -25.15
C TYR A 353 30.11 -14.13 -24.07
N LEU A 354 29.65 -15.30 -24.49
CA LEU A 354 29.58 -16.49 -23.65
C LEU A 354 30.98 -17.10 -23.57
N GLY A 355 31.60 -17.08 -22.39
CA GLY A 355 32.97 -17.56 -22.23
C GLY A 355 33.41 -17.68 -20.76
N ASN A 356 34.43 -18.51 -20.54
CA ASN A 356 35.08 -18.64 -19.24
C ASN A 356 36.34 -17.77 -19.19
N VAL A 357 36.56 -17.06 -18.08
CA VAL A 357 37.75 -16.21 -17.91
C VAL A 357 39.05 -17.02 -17.89
N THR A 358 38.98 -18.31 -17.55
CA THR A 358 40.14 -19.20 -17.60
C THR A 358 40.55 -19.60 -19.02
N ASP A 359 39.72 -19.35 -20.03
CA ASP A 359 40.10 -19.50 -21.45
C ASP A 359 40.85 -18.27 -21.93
N LYS A 360 42.17 -18.28 -21.72
CA LYS A 360 43.08 -17.19 -22.09
C LYS A 360 42.95 -16.77 -23.55
N ASN A 361 42.88 -17.74 -24.46
CA ASN A 361 42.88 -17.46 -25.91
C ASN A 361 41.59 -16.76 -26.33
N PHE A 362 40.45 -17.24 -25.83
CA PHE A 362 39.17 -16.61 -26.14
C PHE A 362 39.05 -15.23 -25.47
N PHE A 363 39.44 -15.13 -24.20
CA PHE A 363 39.39 -13.86 -23.47
C PHE A 363 40.25 -12.78 -24.11
N GLU A 364 41.49 -13.12 -24.50
CA GLU A 364 42.38 -12.23 -25.23
C GLU A 364 41.81 -11.81 -26.59
N LYS A 365 41.21 -12.74 -27.33
CA LYS A 365 40.54 -12.44 -28.60
C LYS A 365 39.40 -11.42 -28.41
N VAL A 366 38.61 -11.56 -27.33
CA VAL A 366 37.54 -10.61 -26.99
C VAL A 366 38.12 -9.23 -26.66
N ILE A 367 39.18 -9.15 -25.85
CA ILE A 367 39.83 -7.87 -25.52
C ILE A 367 40.32 -7.16 -26.79
N ARG A 368 41.06 -7.86 -27.66
CA ARG A 368 41.60 -7.31 -28.91
C ARG A 368 40.50 -6.84 -29.86
N LYS A 369 39.49 -7.70 -30.10
CA LYS A 369 38.42 -7.43 -31.05
C LYS A 369 37.61 -6.18 -30.70
N ASN A 370 37.42 -5.90 -29.41
CA ASN A 370 36.60 -4.78 -28.94
C ASN A 370 37.42 -3.55 -28.52
N ALA A 371 38.76 -3.61 -28.65
CA ALA A 371 39.69 -2.56 -28.23
C ALA A 371 39.38 -2.06 -26.80
N VAL A 372 39.35 -2.97 -25.84
CA VAL A 372 38.94 -2.70 -24.45
C VAL A 372 39.90 -1.73 -23.76
N ASP A 373 39.37 -0.68 -23.15
CA ASP A 373 40.13 0.31 -22.38
C ASP A 373 40.13 0.01 -20.87
N THR A 374 39.01 -0.52 -20.35
CA THR A 374 38.78 -0.77 -18.93
C THR A 374 38.15 -2.14 -18.75
N ILE A 375 38.68 -2.93 -17.81
CA ILE A 375 38.10 -4.22 -17.40
C ILE A 375 37.64 -4.13 -15.95
N TYR A 376 36.38 -4.48 -15.70
CA TYR A 376 35.85 -4.78 -14.37
C TYR A 376 35.69 -6.31 -14.24
N HIS A 377 36.49 -6.91 -13.37
CA HIS A 377 36.52 -8.34 -13.16
C HIS A 377 35.63 -8.73 -11.97
N ALA A 378 34.48 -9.36 -12.24
CA ALA A 378 33.55 -9.86 -11.23
C ALA A 378 33.22 -11.36 -11.41
N ALA A 379 33.96 -12.08 -12.25
CA ALA A 379 33.78 -13.52 -12.47
C ALA A 379 34.42 -14.34 -11.34
N ALA A 380 33.69 -14.51 -10.23
CA ALA A 380 34.14 -15.26 -9.07
C ALA A 380 33.06 -16.19 -8.50
N TYR A 381 33.49 -17.31 -7.92
CA TYR A 381 32.65 -18.12 -7.04
C TYR A 381 32.65 -17.53 -5.63
N LYS A 382 31.47 -17.23 -5.10
CA LYS A 382 31.29 -16.39 -3.91
C LYS A 382 30.51 -17.04 -2.75
N HIS A 383 29.91 -18.22 -2.96
CA HIS A 383 29.13 -18.89 -1.92
C HIS A 383 30.05 -19.72 -1.02
N VAL A 384 30.44 -19.15 0.13
CA VAL A 384 31.47 -19.69 1.03
C VAL A 384 31.34 -21.21 1.29
N PRO A 385 30.20 -21.76 1.75
CA PRO A 385 30.12 -23.21 2.02
C PRO A 385 30.32 -24.08 0.77
N LEU A 386 29.88 -23.59 -0.39
CA LEU A 386 30.01 -24.31 -1.66
C LEU A 386 31.44 -24.25 -2.20
N VAL A 387 32.12 -23.13 -2.01
CA VAL A 387 33.52 -22.95 -2.44
C VAL A 387 34.47 -23.70 -1.52
N GLU A 388 34.21 -23.71 -0.20
CA GLU A 388 35.02 -24.49 0.76
C GLU A 388 34.94 -25.99 0.49
N SER A 389 33.76 -26.50 0.11
CA SER A 389 33.59 -27.91 -0.29
C SER A 389 34.18 -28.24 -1.66
N ASN A 390 34.49 -27.23 -2.48
CA ASN A 390 35.05 -27.37 -3.84
C ASN A 390 36.26 -26.44 -4.03
N ALA A 391 37.21 -26.50 -3.09
CA ALA A 391 38.32 -25.56 -3.00
C ALA A 391 39.17 -25.52 -4.28
N ASP A 392 39.35 -26.67 -4.96
CA ASP A 392 40.04 -26.77 -6.24
C ASP A 392 39.38 -25.90 -7.32
N ARG A 393 38.04 -25.93 -7.40
CA ARG A 393 37.26 -25.10 -8.34
C ARG A 393 37.28 -23.63 -7.95
N GLY A 394 37.24 -23.34 -6.65
CA GLY A 394 37.42 -21.99 -6.12
C GLY A 394 38.75 -21.36 -6.53
N VAL A 395 39.84 -22.08 -6.32
CA VAL A 395 41.20 -21.63 -6.71
C VAL A 395 41.31 -21.50 -8.23
N TYR A 396 40.83 -22.49 -8.99
CA TYR A 396 40.91 -22.46 -10.45
C TYR A 396 40.20 -21.24 -11.05
N ASN A 397 38.99 -20.93 -10.58
CA ASN A 397 38.25 -19.77 -11.09
C ASN A 397 38.78 -18.45 -10.51
N ASN A 398 38.85 -18.32 -9.18
CA ASN A 398 39.08 -17.03 -8.56
C ASN A 398 40.56 -16.60 -8.60
N VAL A 399 41.50 -17.55 -8.57
CA VAL A 399 42.94 -17.23 -8.62
C VAL A 399 43.44 -17.27 -10.05
N PHE A 400 43.33 -18.41 -10.73
CA PHE A 400 43.86 -18.55 -12.09
C PHE A 400 43.02 -17.82 -13.14
N GLY A 401 41.71 -17.66 -12.92
CA GLY A 401 40.88 -16.79 -13.76
C GLY A 401 41.27 -15.33 -13.64
N THR A 402 41.45 -14.81 -12.42
CA THR A 402 41.95 -13.44 -12.20
C THR A 402 43.33 -13.23 -12.79
N LEU A 403 44.24 -14.19 -12.61
CA LEU A 403 45.59 -14.15 -13.20
C LEU A 403 45.51 -14.09 -14.73
N THR A 404 44.70 -14.94 -15.35
CA THR A 404 44.50 -14.95 -16.80
C THR A 404 43.96 -13.61 -17.29
N ALA A 405 42.97 -13.05 -16.59
CA ALA A 405 42.39 -11.77 -16.95
C ALA A 405 43.41 -10.63 -16.86
N ALA A 406 44.21 -10.60 -15.80
CA ALA A 406 45.27 -9.61 -15.59
C ALA A 406 46.39 -9.73 -16.64
N GLU A 407 46.85 -10.95 -16.93
CA GLU A 407 47.86 -11.19 -17.98
C GLU A 407 47.35 -10.74 -19.36
N CYS A 408 46.11 -11.06 -19.70
CA CYS A 408 45.50 -10.59 -20.95
C CYS A 408 45.35 -9.07 -20.98
N ALA A 409 45.00 -8.44 -19.86
CA ALA A 409 44.92 -6.98 -19.75
C ALA A 409 46.28 -6.32 -20.02
N ILE A 410 47.35 -6.86 -19.41
CA ILE A 410 48.73 -6.38 -19.60
C ILE A 410 49.18 -6.59 -21.05
N ALA A 411 48.99 -7.79 -21.61
CA ALA A 411 49.41 -8.14 -22.96
C ALA A 411 48.75 -7.27 -24.05
N ASN A 412 47.59 -6.69 -23.73
CA ASN A 412 46.81 -5.85 -24.64
C ASN A 412 46.79 -4.37 -24.23
N SER A 413 47.64 -3.96 -23.29
CA SER A 413 47.78 -2.58 -22.83
C SER A 413 46.46 -1.93 -22.40
N VAL A 414 45.59 -2.69 -21.73
CA VAL A 414 44.35 -2.19 -21.13
C VAL A 414 44.72 -1.17 -20.05
N LYS A 415 44.10 0.01 -20.09
CA LYS A 415 44.49 1.15 -19.23
C LYS A 415 44.12 0.93 -17.77
N ASN A 416 42.97 0.30 -17.52
CA ASN A 416 42.45 0.10 -16.18
C ASN A 416 41.96 -1.34 -16.02
N PHE A 417 42.40 -2.00 -14.95
CA PHE A 417 41.91 -3.31 -14.54
C PHE A 417 41.51 -3.22 -13.07
N CYS A 418 40.23 -3.46 -12.79
CA CYS A 418 39.68 -3.50 -11.44
C CYS A 418 39.14 -4.90 -11.18
N PHE A 419 39.40 -5.48 -10.02
CA PHE A 419 38.88 -6.78 -9.59
C PHE A 419 38.43 -6.69 -8.12
N ASP A 420 37.47 -7.52 -7.75
CA ASP A 420 36.98 -7.71 -6.38
C ASP A 420 37.60 -8.98 -5.75
#